data_AF-A0A1J5HVW3-F1
#
_entry.id   AF-A0A1J5HVW3-F1
#
_cell.length_a   1.000
_cell.length_b   1.000
_cell.length_c   1.000
_cell.angle_alpha   90.00
_cell.angle_beta   90.00
_cell.angle_gamma   90.00
#
_symmetry.space_group_name_H-M   'P 1'
#
loop_
_entity.id
_entity.type
_entity.pdbx_description
1 polymer ?
#
loop_
_entity_poly.entity_id
_entity_poly.type
_entity_poly.pdbx_seq_one_letter_code
_entity_poly.pdbx_strand_id
1 'polypeptide(L)'
;MDTQYNLSNLEASFKQYLLTVNAKPLNSITIKNYLSDLRHFLGWIISDVRAHHAAPQHQSDPRKSASVSTEILPLIQAVTPTVVSDYKNYLNSNNIPPRTINRRLSTLRKFGSFCISQGWMKENPAKRIKNYELRIKNEKTEILTQYKEFLNKQNLDRQNITNLIADVEEFINLSKTVL
;
A
#
# COMPACT_ATOMS: atom_id res chain seq x y z
N MET A 1 35.66 4.50 4.49
CA MET A 1 34.97 3.59 3.55
C MET A 1 33.74 4.35 3.09
N ASP A 2 33.88 5.11 2.01
CA ASP A 2 32.83 5.98 1.47
C ASP A 2 31.81 5.15 0.70
N THR A 3 30.77 4.67 1.39
CA THR A 3 29.66 3.97 0.74
C THR A 3 28.63 4.98 0.25
N GLN A 4 28.87 5.50 -0.95
CA GLN A 4 27.87 6.26 -1.69
C GLN A 4 26.74 5.30 -2.13
N TYR A 5 25.75 5.08 -1.26
CA TYR A 5 24.59 4.22 -1.56
C TYR A 5 23.72 4.89 -2.62
N ASN A 6 23.84 4.46 -3.87
CA ASN A 6 22.90 4.78 -4.93
C ASN A 6 21.76 3.74 -4.99
N LEU A 7 20.62 4.11 -5.59
CA LEU A 7 19.41 3.28 -5.61
C LEU A 7 19.62 1.94 -6.31
N SER A 8 20.48 1.93 -7.33
CA SER A 8 20.86 0.71 -8.06
C SER A 8 21.59 -0.30 -7.17
N ASN A 9 22.50 0.17 -6.31
CA ASN A 9 23.18 -0.72 -5.35
C ASN A 9 22.19 -1.29 -4.32
N LEU A 10 21.25 -0.48 -3.82
CA LEU A 10 20.21 -0.95 -2.90
C LEU A 10 19.36 -2.07 -3.52
N GLU A 11 18.88 -1.89 -4.76
CA GLU A 11 18.09 -2.91 -5.46
C GLU A 11 18.88 -4.20 -5.70
N ALA A 12 20.16 -4.09 -6.09
CA ALA A 12 21.03 -5.24 -6.30
C ALA A 12 21.24 -6.03 -5.01
N SER A 13 21.56 -5.36 -3.90
CA SER A 13 21.73 -6.01 -2.59
C SER A 13 20.43 -6.64 -2.09
N PHE A 14 19.29 -5.96 -2.25
CA PHE A 14 18.00 -6.52 -1.85
C PHE A 14 17.62 -7.74 -2.72
N LYS A 15 17.87 -7.69 -4.02
CA LYS A 15 17.70 -8.84 -4.92
C LYS A 15 18.53 -10.03 -4.46
N GLN A 16 19.80 -9.79 -4.11
CA GLN A 16 20.69 -10.86 -3.63
C GLN A 16 20.17 -11.46 -2.33
N TYR A 17 19.73 -10.62 -1.38
CA TYR A 17 19.09 -11.08 -0.15
C TYR A 17 17.86 -11.95 -0.40
N LEU A 18 16.99 -11.58 -1.34
CA LEU A 18 15.81 -12.37 -1.70
C LEU A 18 16.18 -13.75 -2.28
N LEU A 19 17.32 -13.86 -2.96
CA LEU A 19 17.80 -15.13 -3.50
C LEU A 19 18.38 -16.06 -2.43
N THR A 20 18.93 -15.51 -1.34
CA THR A 20 19.66 -16.28 -0.32
C THR A 20 18.84 -16.62 0.91
N VAL A 21 17.89 -15.76 1.32
CA VAL A 21 17.20 -15.90 2.62
C VAL A 21 16.03 -16.89 2.63
N ASN A 22 15.54 -17.32 1.47
CA ASN A 22 14.34 -18.15 1.39
C ASN A 22 14.73 -19.63 1.30
N ALA A 23 14.13 -20.47 2.15
CA ALA A 23 14.38 -21.92 2.18
C ALA A 23 14.13 -22.62 0.84
N LYS A 24 13.20 -22.07 0.04
CA LYS A 24 13.01 -22.44 -1.38
C LYS A 24 13.32 -21.22 -2.25
N PRO A 25 14.02 -21.40 -3.39
CA PRO A 25 14.27 -20.31 -4.32
C PRO A 25 12.96 -19.66 -4.78
N LEU A 26 12.92 -18.33 -4.75
CA LEU A 26 11.80 -17.58 -5.30
C LEU A 26 11.85 -17.62 -6.83
N ASN A 27 10.68 -17.74 -7.47
CA ASN A 27 10.62 -17.62 -8.92
C ASN A 27 10.94 -16.19 -9.38
N SER A 28 11.40 -16.07 -10.63
CA SER A 28 11.85 -14.81 -11.22
C SER A 28 10.75 -13.73 -11.25
N ILE A 29 9.48 -14.12 -11.45
CA ILE A 29 8.33 -13.21 -11.44
C ILE A 29 8.14 -12.60 -10.04
N THR A 30 8.24 -13.41 -9.00
CA THR A 30 8.11 -12.98 -7.60
C THR A 30 9.22 -12.00 -7.23
N ILE A 31 10.46 -12.26 -7.67
CA ILE A 31 11.58 -11.34 -7.46
C ILE A 31 11.33 -10.01 -8.18
N LYS A 32 10.94 -10.05 -9.48
CA LYS A 32 10.59 -8.84 -10.24
C LYS A 32 9.48 -8.03 -9.57
N ASN A 33 8.48 -8.72 -9.03
CA ASN A 33 7.38 -8.12 -8.29
C ASN A 33 7.86 -7.42 -7.00
N TYR A 34 8.73 -8.06 -6.21
CA TYR A 34 9.32 -7.43 -5.03
C TYR A 34 10.14 -6.18 -5.37
N LEU A 35 10.96 -6.23 -6.43
CA LEU A 35 11.77 -5.06 -6.84
C LEU A 35 10.90 -3.91 -7.35
N SER A 36 9.87 -4.21 -8.16
CA SER A 36 8.92 -3.21 -8.65
C SER A 36 8.16 -2.53 -7.51
N ASP A 37 7.70 -3.30 -6.52
CA ASP A 37 7.01 -2.76 -5.36
C ASP A 37 7.91 -1.91 -4.47
N LEU A 38 9.17 -2.30 -4.30
CA LEU A 38 10.14 -1.52 -3.54
C LEU A 38 10.38 -0.16 -4.22
N ARG A 39 10.59 -0.14 -5.54
CA ARG A 39 10.73 1.12 -6.30
C ARG A 39 9.54 2.03 -6.12
N HIS A 40 8.33 1.48 -6.21
CA HIS A 40 7.12 2.26 -6.03
C HIS A 40 7.07 2.89 -4.62
N PHE A 41 7.38 2.12 -3.57
CA PHE A 41 7.44 2.65 -2.22
C PHE A 41 8.50 3.74 -2.07
N LEU A 42 9.72 3.52 -2.59
CA LEU A 42 10.81 4.49 -2.51
C LEU A 42 10.47 5.79 -3.25
N GLY A 43 9.85 5.70 -4.42
CA GLY A 43 9.35 6.88 -5.13
C GLY A 43 8.28 7.64 -4.35
N TRP A 44 7.36 6.91 -3.71
CA TRP A 44 6.32 7.51 -2.87
C TRP A 44 6.91 8.23 -1.65
N ILE A 45 7.77 7.57 -0.86
CA ILE A 45 8.32 8.17 0.36
C ILE A 45 9.23 9.36 0.07
N ILE A 46 10.00 9.33 -1.04
CA ILE A 46 10.79 10.50 -1.47
C ILE A 46 9.88 11.70 -1.77
N SER A 47 8.73 11.45 -2.40
CA SER A 47 7.76 12.49 -2.73
C SER A 47 7.06 13.02 -1.48
N ASP A 48 6.71 12.12 -0.57
CA ASP A 48 6.07 12.41 0.72
C ASP A 48 6.98 13.26 1.62
N VAL A 49 8.24 12.86 1.81
CA VAL A 49 9.26 13.60 2.55
C VAL A 49 9.42 15.00 1.96
N ARG A 50 9.52 15.14 0.63
CA ARG A 50 9.61 16.46 -0.02
C ARG A 50 8.38 17.33 0.24
N ALA A 51 7.18 16.76 0.27
CA ALA A 51 5.96 17.49 0.56
C ALA A 51 5.92 17.99 2.01
N HIS A 52 6.43 17.21 2.97
CA HIS A 52 6.46 17.57 4.39
C HIS A 52 7.59 18.56 4.74
N HIS A 53 8.74 18.46 4.07
CA HIS A 53 9.85 19.42 4.21
C HIS A 53 9.65 20.73 3.43
N ALA A 54 8.60 20.84 2.60
CA ALA A 54 8.24 22.07 1.89
C ALA A 54 7.51 23.11 2.78
N ALA A 55 7.28 22.82 4.06
CA ALA A 55 6.83 23.81 5.04
C ALA A 55 7.97 24.80 5.38
N PRO A 56 7.68 26.11 5.52
CA PRO A 56 8.68 27.16 5.44
C PRO A 56 9.55 27.19 6.69
N GLN A 57 10.74 26.62 6.62
CA GLN A 57 11.80 26.88 7.58
C GLN A 57 13.04 27.34 6.83
N HIS A 58 13.17 28.67 6.81
CA HIS A 58 14.33 29.48 6.49
C HIS A 58 14.91 29.42 5.07
N GLN A 59 15.02 30.62 4.48
CA GLN A 59 15.76 30.93 3.26
C GLN A 59 17.16 30.31 3.30
N SER A 60 17.33 29.18 2.62
CA SER A 60 18.65 28.73 2.16
C SER A 60 18.66 28.74 0.64
N ASP A 61 19.53 29.60 0.11
CA ASP A 61 19.97 29.81 -1.27
C ASP A 61 19.44 28.83 -2.35
N PRO A 62 18.65 29.32 -3.33
CA PRO A 62 18.14 28.52 -4.45
C PRO A 62 19.23 28.00 -5.40
N ARG A 63 20.51 28.36 -5.23
CA ARG A 63 21.62 27.83 -6.05
C ARG A 63 22.26 26.53 -5.54
N LYS A 64 21.79 25.95 -4.42
CA LYS A 64 22.19 24.61 -3.95
C LYS A 64 21.20 23.49 -4.34
N SER A 65 20.33 23.72 -5.33
CA SER A 65 19.24 22.80 -5.68
C SER A 65 19.60 21.62 -6.61
N ALA A 66 20.87 21.22 -6.73
CA ALA A 66 21.26 20.20 -7.72
C ALA A 66 22.22 19.11 -7.20
N SER A 67 22.43 19.01 -5.88
CA SER A 67 23.14 17.86 -5.28
C SER A 67 22.67 17.65 -3.85
N VAL A 68 21.38 17.34 -3.69
CA VAL A 68 20.99 16.55 -2.51
C VAL A 68 21.60 15.18 -2.75
N SER A 69 22.74 14.89 -2.10
CA SER A 69 23.19 13.52 -1.90
C SER A 69 21.97 12.78 -1.34
N THR A 70 21.35 11.97 -2.18
CA THR A 70 20.20 11.14 -1.81
C THR A 70 20.76 9.99 -0.99
N GLU A 71 21.19 10.30 0.23
CA GLU A 71 21.67 9.30 1.15
C GLU A 71 20.49 8.40 1.47
N ILE A 72 20.57 7.17 0.98
CA ILE A 72 19.52 6.16 1.15
C ILE A 72 19.31 5.81 2.62
N LEU A 73 20.35 5.93 3.44
CA LEU A 73 20.32 5.50 4.83
C LEU A 73 19.38 6.37 5.69
N PRO A 74 19.46 7.71 5.67
CA PRO A 74 18.44 8.57 6.29
C PRO A 74 17.01 8.25 5.84
N LEU A 75 16.81 7.99 4.55
CA LEU A 75 15.49 7.64 4.02
C LEU A 75 14.97 6.31 4.60
N ILE A 76 15.84 5.30 4.68
CA ILE A 76 15.51 4.00 5.30
C ILE A 76 15.19 4.18 6.79
N GLN A 77 15.97 4.98 7.50
CA GLN A 77 15.78 5.21 8.93
C GLN A 77 14.51 6.02 9.24
N ALA A 78 14.03 6.84 8.29
CA ALA A 78 12.76 7.53 8.39
C ALA A 78 11.53 6.60 8.25
N VAL A 79 11.71 5.35 7.81
CA VAL A 79 10.60 4.40 7.67
C VAL A 79 10.12 3.91 9.05
N THR A 80 9.05 4.52 9.54
CA THR A 80 8.36 4.12 10.79
C THR A 80 7.09 3.31 10.51
N PRO A 81 6.49 2.65 11.52
CA PRO A 81 5.19 2.01 11.35
C PRO A 81 4.10 2.98 10.84
N THR A 82 4.17 4.25 11.25
CA THR A 82 3.26 5.31 10.78
C THR A 82 3.44 5.53 9.28
N VAL A 83 4.67 5.69 8.79
CA VAL A 83 4.96 5.85 7.35
C VAL A 83 4.46 4.66 6.52
N VAL A 84 4.59 3.43 7.04
CA VAL A 84 4.05 2.24 6.36
C VAL A 84 2.51 2.25 6.35
N SER A 85 1.89 2.74 7.42
CA SER A 85 0.44 2.92 7.50
C SER A 85 -0.05 4.00 6.53
N ASP A 86 0.66 5.11 6.43
CA ASP A 86 0.34 6.21 5.52
C ASP A 86 0.49 5.77 4.07
N TYR A 87 1.51 4.97 3.76
CA TYR A 87 1.64 4.34 2.45
C TYR A 87 0.46 3.41 2.15
N LYS A 88 0.04 2.58 3.12
CA LYS A 88 -1.15 1.73 2.96
C LYS A 88 -2.40 2.56 2.66
N ASN A 89 -2.59 3.67 3.38
CA ASN A 89 -3.71 4.59 3.19
C ASN A 89 -3.65 5.25 1.81
N TYR A 90 -2.49 5.73 1.40
CA TYR A 90 -2.25 6.27 0.06
C TYR A 90 -2.65 5.27 -1.04
N LEU A 91 -2.22 4.01 -0.92
CA LEU A 91 -2.58 2.97 -1.89
C LEU A 91 -4.09 2.74 -1.96
N ASN A 92 -4.75 2.75 -0.81
CA ASN A 92 -6.20 2.60 -0.72
C ASN A 92 -6.95 3.79 -1.36
N SER A 93 -6.56 5.02 -1.02
CA SER A 93 -7.17 6.24 -1.55
C SER A 93 -7.00 6.38 -3.07
N ASN A 94 -5.95 5.77 -3.62
CA ASN A 94 -5.71 5.72 -5.07
C ASN A 94 -6.32 4.49 -5.75
N ASN A 95 -7.24 3.79 -5.09
CA ASN A 95 -7.98 2.63 -5.64
C ASN A 95 -7.07 1.51 -6.16
N ILE A 96 -5.88 1.34 -5.56
CA ILE A 96 -4.98 0.25 -5.93
C ILE A 96 -5.63 -1.09 -5.57
N PRO A 97 -5.59 -2.11 -6.46
CA PRO A 97 -6.21 -3.40 -6.17
C PRO A 97 -5.73 -4.00 -4.84
N PRO A 98 -6.62 -4.52 -3.98
CA PRO A 98 -6.28 -5.08 -2.67
C PRO A 98 -5.14 -6.11 -2.70
N ARG A 99 -5.12 -6.97 -3.73
CA ARG A 99 -4.04 -7.94 -3.96
C ARG A 99 -2.69 -7.25 -4.15
N THR A 100 -2.66 -6.14 -4.89
CA THR A 100 -1.46 -5.33 -5.10
C THR A 100 -1.04 -4.61 -3.83
N ILE A 101 -1.99 -4.07 -3.04
CA ILE A 101 -1.68 -3.49 -1.72
C ILE A 101 -1.00 -4.53 -0.82
N ASN A 102 -1.59 -5.72 -0.71
CA ASN A 102 -1.04 -6.79 0.12
C ASN A 102 0.31 -7.31 -0.36
N ARG A 103 0.51 -7.37 -1.69
CA ARG A 103 1.81 -7.68 -2.29
C ARG A 103 2.86 -6.63 -1.90
N ARG A 104 2.53 -5.34 -2.02
CA ARG A 104 3.42 -4.22 -1.62
C ARG A 104 3.74 -4.25 -0.13
N LEU A 105 2.76 -4.48 0.75
CA LEU A 105 3.00 -4.63 2.19
C LEU A 105 3.91 -5.83 2.50
N SER A 106 3.76 -6.93 1.77
CA SER A 106 4.63 -8.10 1.90
C SER A 106 6.07 -7.79 1.47
N THR A 107 6.23 -7.00 0.40
CA THR A 107 7.52 -6.45 -0.02
C THR A 107 8.17 -5.64 1.11
N LEU A 108 7.43 -4.73 1.74
CA LEU A 108 7.96 -3.91 2.85
C LEU A 108 8.39 -4.75 4.05
N ARG A 109 7.69 -5.85 4.35
CA ARG A 109 8.13 -6.79 5.40
C ARG A 109 9.45 -7.45 5.02
N LYS A 110 9.61 -7.94 3.80
CA LYS A 110 10.88 -8.53 3.33
C LYS A 110 12.01 -7.51 3.31
N PHE A 111 11.73 -6.29 2.87
CA PHE A 111 12.69 -5.19 2.84
C PHE A 111 13.12 -4.76 4.25
N GLY A 112 12.19 -4.67 5.20
CA GLY A 112 12.53 -4.39 6.60
C GLY A 112 13.42 -5.48 7.21
N SER A 113 13.18 -6.76 6.89
CA SER A 113 14.08 -7.85 7.31
C SER A 113 15.47 -7.75 6.67
N PHE A 114 15.54 -7.35 5.40
CA PHE A 114 16.81 -7.06 4.74
C PHE A 114 17.55 -5.91 5.43
N CYS A 115 16.88 -4.79 5.73
CA CYS A 115 17.51 -3.65 6.40
C CYS A 115 18.05 -4.03 7.80
N ILE A 116 17.36 -4.90 8.53
CA ILE A 116 17.87 -5.46 9.79
C ILE A 116 19.12 -6.31 9.54
N SER A 117 19.12 -7.16 8.51
CA SER A 117 20.28 -8.00 8.20
C SER A 117 21.51 -7.19 7.78
N GLN A 118 21.33 -5.96 7.29
CA GLN A 118 22.39 -5.02 6.98
C GLN A 118 22.79 -4.14 8.18
N GLY A 119 22.10 -4.23 9.31
CA GLY A 119 22.33 -3.38 10.49
C GLY A 119 21.79 -1.94 10.34
N TRP A 120 20.97 -1.66 9.33
CA TRP A 120 20.41 -0.31 9.10
C TRP A 120 19.22 0.02 9.99
N MET A 121 18.57 -1.00 10.55
CA MET A 121 17.39 -0.88 11.41
C MET A 121 17.43 -1.93 12.51
N LYS A 122 16.90 -1.60 13.70
CA LYS A 122 16.77 -2.55 14.83
C LYS A 122 15.50 -3.39 14.74
N GLU A 123 14.42 -2.81 14.20
CA GLU A 123 13.11 -3.45 14.12
C GLU A 123 12.49 -3.24 12.75
N ASN A 124 11.52 -4.11 12.39
CA ASN A 124 10.85 -4.04 11.09
C ASN A 124 9.51 -3.29 11.23
N PRO A 125 9.39 -2.07 10.68
CA PRO A 125 8.21 -1.22 10.83
C PRO A 125 6.96 -1.81 10.16
N ALA A 126 7.15 -2.65 9.13
CA ALA A 126 6.04 -3.29 8.41
C ALA A 126 5.55 -4.58 9.08
N LYS A 127 6.25 -5.10 10.11
CA LYS A 127 5.98 -6.42 10.70
C LYS A 127 4.57 -6.55 11.28
N ARG A 128 4.07 -5.49 11.94
CA ARG A 128 2.77 -5.49 12.63
C ARG A 128 1.63 -4.87 11.80
N ILE A 129 1.93 -4.32 10.63
CA ILE A 129 0.91 -3.73 9.76
C ILE A 129 0.08 -4.85 9.16
N LYS A 130 -1.22 -4.84 9.45
CA LYS A 130 -2.17 -5.82 8.90
C LYS A 130 -2.31 -5.65 7.38
N ASN A 131 -2.52 -6.76 6.70
CA ASN A 131 -2.92 -6.74 5.30
C ASN A 131 -4.16 -5.84 5.10
N TYR A 132 -4.30 -5.26 3.92
CA TYR A 132 -5.54 -4.65 3.50
C TYR A 132 -6.57 -5.77 3.34
N GLU A 133 -7.62 -5.69 4.16
CA GLU A 133 -8.73 -6.62 4.07
C GLU A 133 -9.41 -6.41 2.72
N LEU A 134 -9.65 -7.52 2.01
CA LEU A 134 -10.65 -7.50 0.97
C LEU A 134 -11.95 -7.14 1.69
N ARG A 135 -12.36 -5.87 1.62
CA ARG A 135 -13.79 -5.63 1.55
C ARG A 135 -14.19 -6.43 0.32
N ILE A 136 -14.76 -7.61 0.55
CA ILE A 136 -15.80 -8.05 -0.36
C ILE A 136 -16.72 -6.85 -0.34
N LYS A 137 -16.62 -5.98 -1.35
CA LYS A 137 -17.73 -5.08 -1.66
C LYS A 137 -18.85 -6.07 -1.76
N ASN A 138 -19.67 -6.13 -0.72
CA ASN A 138 -20.84 -6.94 -0.77
C ASN A 138 -21.68 -6.13 -1.74
N GLU A 139 -21.47 -6.35 -3.05
CA GLU A 139 -22.14 -5.61 -4.12
C GLU A 139 -23.65 -5.69 -3.86
N LYS A 140 -24.10 -6.80 -3.27
CA LYS A 140 -25.41 -6.96 -2.62
C LYS A 140 -25.76 -5.80 -1.68
N THR A 141 -24.96 -5.53 -0.64
CA THR A 141 -25.22 -4.46 0.33
C THR A 141 -25.11 -3.07 -0.28
N GLU A 142 -24.18 -2.85 -1.22
CA GLU A 142 -24.02 -1.56 -1.90
C GLU A 142 -25.21 -1.26 -2.84
N ILE A 143 -25.63 -2.23 -3.64
CA ILE A 143 -26.81 -2.13 -4.53
C ILE A 143 -28.11 -2.00 -3.74
N LEU A 144 -28.30 -2.80 -2.68
CA LEU A 144 -29.49 -2.69 -1.82
C LEU A 144 -29.56 -1.34 -1.10
N THR A 145 -28.41 -0.78 -0.71
CA THR A 145 -28.35 0.56 -0.09
C THR A 145 -28.74 1.64 -1.10
N GLN A 146 -28.15 1.61 -2.30
CA GLN A 146 -28.49 2.56 -3.36
C GLN A 146 -29.95 2.45 -3.81
N TYR A 147 -30.48 1.23 -3.90
CA TYR A 147 -31.89 0.99 -4.22
C TYR A 147 -32.82 1.53 -3.14
N LYS A 148 -32.51 1.29 -1.85
CA LYS A 148 -33.25 1.85 -0.72
C LYS A 148 -33.25 3.38 -0.74
N GLU A 149 -32.10 4.01 -1.00
CA GLU A 149 -32.00 5.46 -1.12
C GLU A 149 -32.82 6.00 -2.30
N PHE A 150 -32.83 5.29 -3.44
CA PHE A 150 -33.66 5.63 -4.59
C PHE A 150 -35.16 5.56 -4.26
N LEU A 151 -35.60 4.48 -3.58
CA LEU A 151 -37.00 4.30 -3.18
C LEU A 151 -37.47 5.33 -2.16
N ASN A 152 -36.61 5.71 -1.20
CA ASN A 152 -36.90 6.76 -0.23
C ASN A 152 -37.08 8.15 -0.88
N LYS A 153 -36.55 8.36 -2.10
CA LYS A 153 -36.77 9.58 -2.89
C LYS A 153 -38.07 9.54 -3.69
N GLN A 154 -38.70 8.37 -3.80
CA GLN A 154 -40.04 8.24 -4.35
C GLN A 154 -41.06 8.52 -3.24
N ASN A 155 -42.23 9.07 -3.57
CA ASN A 155 -43.34 9.27 -2.63
C ASN A 155 -44.05 7.93 -2.30
N LEU A 156 -43.28 6.89 -1.99
CA LEU A 156 -43.77 5.57 -1.57
C LEU A 156 -43.88 5.51 -0.05
N ASP A 157 -44.86 4.79 0.46
CA ASP A 157 -44.93 4.53 1.89
C ASP A 157 -43.85 3.54 2.35
N ARG A 158 -43.58 3.55 3.66
CA ARG A 158 -42.52 2.76 4.29
C ARG A 158 -42.71 1.25 4.11
N GLN A 159 -43.96 0.77 4.05
CA GLN A 159 -44.25 -0.65 3.90
C GLN A 159 -43.91 -1.11 2.49
N ASN A 160 -44.29 -0.33 1.48
CA ASN A 160 -43.95 -0.60 0.08
C ASN A 160 -42.43 -0.58 -0.17
N ILE A 161 -41.70 0.37 0.43
CA ILE A 161 -40.24 0.40 0.33
C ILE A 161 -39.62 -0.87 0.93
N THR A 162 -40.15 -1.34 2.05
CA THR A 162 -39.63 -2.53 2.75
C THR A 162 -39.90 -3.80 1.94
N ASN A 163 -41.09 -3.94 1.37
CA ASN A 163 -41.46 -5.09 0.54
C ASN A 163 -40.56 -5.16 -0.72
N LEU A 164 -40.38 -4.04 -1.43
CA LEU A 164 -39.55 -4.00 -2.64
C LEU A 164 -38.08 -4.33 -2.37
N ILE A 165 -37.54 -3.89 -1.23
CA ILE A 165 -36.17 -4.24 -0.83
C ILE A 165 -36.07 -5.74 -0.55
N ALA A 166 -37.07 -6.34 0.11
CA ALA A 166 -37.11 -7.77 0.39
C ALA A 166 -37.15 -8.60 -0.90
N ASP A 167 -37.97 -8.20 -1.88
CA ASP A 167 -38.09 -8.88 -3.16
C ASP A 167 -36.76 -8.89 -3.93
N VAL A 168 -36.07 -7.74 -3.99
CA VAL A 168 -34.75 -7.63 -4.64
C VAL A 168 -33.69 -8.42 -3.87
N GLU A 169 -33.74 -8.42 -2.55
CA GLU A 169 -32.85 -9.24 -1.72
C GLU A 169 -33.05 -10.73 -1.98
N GLU A 170 -34.30 -11.20 -2.06
CA GLU A 170 -34.65 -12.59 -2.39
C GLU A 170 -34.14 -12.96 -3.79
N PHE A 171 -34.38 -12.13 -4.80
CA PHE A 171 -33.89 -12.34 -6.17
C PHE A 171 -32.36 -12.48 -6.23
N ILE A 172 -31.63 -11.61 -5.52
CA ILE A 172 -30.16 -11.68 -5.44
C ILE A 172 -29.69 -12.96 -4.73
N ASN A 173 -30.45 -13.46 -3.75
CA ASN A 173 -30.10 -14.69 -3.05
C ASN A 173 -30.37 -15.92 -3.94
N LEU A 174 -31.50 -15.96 -4.65
CA LEU A 174 -31.87 -17.06 -5.55
C LEU A 174 -30.93 -17.20 -6.74
N SER A 175 -30.48 -16.07 -7.32
CA SER A 175 -29.54 -16.07 -8.46
C SER A 175 -28.15 -16.62 -8.13
N LYS A 176 -27.78 -16.74 -6.85
CA LYS A 176 -26.51 -17.34 -6.41
C LYS A 176 -26.56 -18.86 -6.25
N THR A 177 -27.75 -19.45 -6.13
CA THR A 177 -27.93 -20.89 -5.89
C THR A 177 -27.87 -21.71 -7.19
N VAL A 178 -27.85 -21.04 -8.35
CA VAL A 178 -27.93 -21.66 -9.69
C VAL A 178 -26.56 -21.69 -10.42
N LEU A 179 -25.47 -21.26 -9.77
CA LEU A 179 -24.09 -21.32 -10.28
C LEU A 179 -23.20 -22.11 -9.32
#